data_AF-A0A2A6LMX5-F1
#
_entry.id   AF-A0A2A6LMX5-F1
#
_cell.length_a   1.000
_cell.length_b   1.000
_cell.length_c   1.000
_cell.angle_alpha   90.00
_cell.angle_beta   90.00
_cell.angle_gamma   90.00
#
_symmetry.space_group_name_H-M   'P 1'
#
loop_
_entity.id
_entity.type
_entity.pdbx_description
1 polymer ?
#
loop_
_entity_poly.entity_id
_entity_poly.type
_entity_poly.pdbx_seq_one_letter_code
_entity_poly.pdbx_strand_id
1 'polypeptide(L)' 'MTATSHCIPPDDVEMLSAVFEELLRECHSRRDSPEAQDLAARLITIYQSGVRDTMLLRKLTISVRGSRPVSARTT' A
#
# COMPACT_ATOMS: atom_id res chain seq x y z
N MET A 1 -24.26 1.08 -4.89
CA MET A 1 -22.79 1.06 -4.69
C MET A 1 -22.50 -0.12 -3.78
N THR A 2 -22.15 -1.29 -4.33
CA THR A 2 -21.87 -2.48 -3.54
C THR A 2 -20.46 -2.38 -3.00
N ALA A 3 -20.31 -2.15 -1.69
CA ALA A 3 -19.03 -2.38 -1.02
C ALA A 3 -18.75 -3.89 -1.09
N THR A 4 -17.97 -4.32 -2.08
CA THR A 4 -17.41 -5.66 -2.08
C THR A 4 -16.49 -5.70 -0.87
N SER A 5 -16.99 -6.27 0.22
CA SER A 5 -16.14 -6.65 1.34
C SER A 5 -15.15 -7.66 0.80
N HIS A 6 -14.01 -7.16 0.34
CA HIS A 6 -12.94 -7.95 -0.24
C HIS A 6 -12.29 -8.72 0.91
N CYS A 7 -12.84 -9.89 1.21
CA CYS A 7 -12.22 -10.84 2.09
C CYS A 7 -10.83 -11.16 1.53
N ILE A 8 -9.80 -10.85 2.30
CA ILE A 8 -8.43 -11.23 1.99
C ILE A 8 -8.24 -12.64 2.57
N PRO A 9 -7.92 -13.65 1.75
CA PRO A 9 -7.61 -14.99 2.24
C PRO A 9 -6.45 -14.95 3.24
N PRO A 10 -6.41 -15.86 4.24
CA PRO A 10 -5.35 -15.88 5.23
C PRO A 10 -3.95 -16.01 4.60
N ASP A 11 -3.79 -16.84 3.56
CA ASP A 11 -2.52 -16.98 2.82
C ASP A 11 -2.06 -15.64 2.20
N ASP A 12 -3.02 -14.85 1.70
CA ASP A 12 -2.73 -13.55 1.12
C ASP A 12 -2.42 -12.50 2.20
N VAL A 13 -2.97 -12.63 3.42
CA VAL A 13 -2.60 -11.78 4.56
C VAL A 13 -1.14 -11.98 4.95
N GLU A 14 -0.65 -13.23 4.94
CA GLU A 14 0.75 -13.53 5.21
C GLU A 14 1.67 -12.92 4.14
N MET A 15 1.32 -13.11 2.86
CA MET A 15 2.03 -12.49 1.74
C MET A 15 2.07 -10.96 1.86
N LEU A 16 0.92 -10.33 2.13
CA LEU A 16 0.83 -8.87 2.28
C LEU A 16 1.63 -8.37 3.49
N SER A 17 1.67 -9.13 4.58
CA SER A 17 2.47 -8.82 5.76
C SER A 17 3.96 -8.85 5.44
N ALA A 18 4.44 -9.88 4.73
CA ALA A 18 5.83 -9.96 4.28
C ALA A 18 6.19 -8.80 3.34
N VAL A 19 5.31 -8.47 2.40
CA VAL A 19 5.49 -7.32 1.50
C VAL A 19 5.56 -6.01 2.27
N PHE A 20 4.69 -5.82 3.27
CA PHE A 20 4.66 -4.62 4.09
C PHE A 20 5.93 -4.45 4.93
N GLU A 21 6.44 -5.53 5.53
CA GLU A 21 7.68 -5.48 6.32
C GLU A 21 8.89 -5.13 5.46
N GLU A 22 8.96 -5.63 4.23
CA GLU A 22 10.01 -5.25 3.30
C GLU A 22 9.89 -3.79 2.87
N LEU A 23 8.66 -3.28 2.63
CA LEU A 23 8.42 -1.86 2.36
C LEU A 23 8.87 -0.95 3.51
N LEU A 24 8.62 -1.35 4.76
CA LEU A 24 9.08 -0.59 5.93
C LEU A 24 10.61 -0.54 6.01
N ARG A 25 11.28 -1.65 5.68
CA ARG A 25 12.75 -1.71 5.63
C ARG A 25 13.31 -0.83 4.52
N GLU A 26 12.75 -0.89 3.31
CA GLU A 26 13.16 -0.07 2.18
C GLU A 26 12.94 1.43 2.42
N CYS A 27 11.81 1.78 3.05
CA CYS A 27 11.46 3.17 3.37
C CYS A 27 12.06 3.67 4.70
N HIS A 28 12.86 2.86 5.40
CA HIS A 28 13.37 3.13 6.76
C HIS A 28 12.29 3.65 7.73
N SER A 29 11.06 3.17 7.57
CA SER A 29 9.89 3.63 8.32
C SER A 29 9.61 2.71 9.50
N ARG A 30 9.18 3.28 10.63
CA ARG A 30 8.76 2.49 11.79
C ARG A 30 7.33 2.02 11.59
N ARG A 31 7.00 0.81 12.03
CA ARG A 31 5.66 0.19 11.88
C ARG A 31 4.53 1.05 12.48
N ASP A 32 4.85 1.82 13.52
CA ASP A 32 3.88 2.69 14.22
C ASP A 32 3.86 4.13 13.69
N SER A 33 4.50 4.40 12.56
CA SER A 33 4.55 5.74 11.98
C SER A 33 3.35 6.00 11.05
N PRO A 34 2.92 7.25 10.87
CA PRO A 34 1.88 7.60 9.90
C PRO A 34 2.22 7.14 8.48
N GLU A 35 3.49 7.12 8.12
CA GLU A 35 3.98 6.63 6.83
C GLU A 35 3.75 5.13 6.65
N ALA A 36 3.89 4.35 7.73
CA ALA A 36 3.60 2.93 7.70
C ALA A 36 2.10 2.66 7.46
N GLN A 37 1.23 3.46 8.06
CA GLN A 37 -0.21 3.37 7.83
C GLN A 37 -0.59 3.72 6.39
N ASP A 38 0.03 4.76 5.82
CA ASP A 38 -0.14 5.13 4.40
C ASP A 38 0.34 4.00 3.46
N LEU A 39 1.51 3.42 3.73
CA LEU A 39 2.05 2.28 2.98
C LEU A 39 1.10 1.08 3.04
N ALA A 40 0.57 0.74 4.22
CA ALA A 40 -0.37 -0.36 4.39
C ALA A 40 -1.68 -0.13 3.61
N ALA A 41 -2.28 1.06 3.73
CA ALA A 41 -3.51 1.40 3.03
C ALA A 41 -3.35 1.32 1.50
N ARG A 42 -2.21 1.79 0.99
CA ARG A 42 -1.90 1.75 -0.43
C ARG A 42 -1.63 0.33 -0.92
N LEU A 43 -0.88 -0.45 -0.16
CA LEU A 43 -0.63 -1.86 -0.46
C LEU A 43 -1.95 -2.63 -0.59
N ILE A 44 -2.87 -2.44 0.36
CA ILE A 44 -4.20 -3.06 0.34
C ILE A 44 -5.00 -2.60 -0.88
N THR A 45 -4.96 -1.31 -1.21
CA THR A 45 -5.67 -0.76 -2.37
C THR A 45 -5.18 -1.39 -3.69
N ILE A 46 -3.86 -1.52 -3.86
CA ILE A 46 -3.26 -2.14 -5.06
C ILE A 46 -3.58 -3.64 -5.11
N TYR A 47 -3.57 -4.33 -3.96
CA TYR A 47 -4.00 -5.71 -3.90
C TYR A 47 -5.48 -5.86 -4.28
N GLN A 48 -6.35 -4.98 -3.78
CA GLN A 48 -7.77 -5.00 -4.11
C GLN A 48 -8.06 -4.68 -5.58
N SER A 49 -7.16 -3.96 -6.27
CA SER A 49 -7.26 -3.76 -7.72
C SER A 49 -6.91 -5.00 -8.55
N GLY A 50 -6.58 -6.13 -7.90
CA GLY A 50 -6.30 -7.41 -8.55
C GLY A 50 -4.81 -7.74 -8.71
N VAL A 51 -3.90 -6.90 -8.20
CA VAL A 51 -2.48 -7.21 -8.23
C VAL A 51 -2.17 -8.28 -7.19
N ARG A 52 -1.49 -9.35 -7.62
CA ARG A 52 -1.05 -10.48 -6.76
C ARG A 52 0.45 -10.70 -6.78
N ASP A 53 1.17 -10.10 -7.73
CA ASP A 53 2.62 -10.18 -7.82
C ASP A 53 3.28 -9.30 -6.74
N THR A 54 4.11 -9.92 -5.90
CA THR A 54 4.74 -9.26 -4.74
C THR A 54 5.72 -8.16 -5.14
N MET A 55 6.47 -8.36 -6.24
CA MET A 55 7.41 -7.35 -6.75
C MET A 55 6.65 -6.15 -7.30
N LEU A 56 5.56 -6.39 -8.03
CA LEU A 56 4.71 -5.35 -8.58
C LEU A 56 3.97 -4.59 -7.46
N LEU A 57 3.45 -5.29 -6.45
CA LEU A 57 2.83 -4.69 -5.27
C LEU A 57 3.77 -3.69 -4.60
N ARG A 58 5.03 -4.08 -4.34
CA ARG A 58 6.02 -3.17 -3.75
C ARG A 58 6.30 -1.97 -4.61
N LYS A 59 6.61 -2.21 -5.89
CA LYS A 59 6.96 -1.16 -6.84
C LYS A 59 5.85 -0.11 -6.93
N LEU A 60 4.59 -0.53 -7.04
CA LEU A 60 3.44 0.38 -7.09
C LEU A 60 3.21 1.09 -5.73
N THR A 61 3.45 0.39 -4.62
CA THR A 61 3.35 0.94 -3.27
C THR A 61 4.49 1.91 -2.93
N ILE A 62 5.60 1.93 -3.66
CA ILE A 62 6.61 2.99 -3.51
C ILE A 62 6.36 4.12 -4.50
N SER A 63 5.96 3.78 -5.73
CA SER A 63 5.87 4.74 -6.84
C SER A 63 4.76 5.78 -6.69
N VAL A 64 3.62 5.48 -6.06
CA VAL A 64 2.55 6.50 -5.88
C VAL A 64 2.99 7.71 -5.04
N ARG A 65 4.08 7.61 -4.25
CA ARG A 65 4.64 8.74 -3.49
C ARG A 65 5.12 9.90 -4.39
N GLY A 66 5.28 9.66 -5.70
CA GLY A 66 5.69 10.67 -6.68
C GLY A 66 4.57 11.55 -7.24
N SER A 67 3.29 11.27 -6.94
CA SER A 67 2.16 12.03 -7.49
C SER A 67 1.40 12.74 -6.38
N ARG A 68 2.04 13.69 -5.71
CA ARG A 68 1.28 14.77 -5.08
C ARG A 68 0.65 15.58 -6.22
N PRO A 69 -0.69 15.66 -6.35
CA PRO A 69 -1.25 16.78 -7.07
C PRO A 69 -0.83 18.02 -6.29
N VAL A 70 -0.07 18.89 -6.96
CA VAL A 70 0.06 20.29 -6.56
C VAL A 70 -1.35 20.84 -6.44
N SER A 71 -1.91 20.82 -5.23
CA SER A 71 -3.09 21.61 -4.93
C SER A 71 -2.64 23.05 -4.91
N ALA A 72 -2.62 23.63 -6.10
CA ALA A 72 -2.90 25.02 -6.29
C ALA A 72 -4.10 25.38 -5.41
N ARG A 73 -3.88 26.31 -4.47
CA ARG A 73 -4.97 27.16 -4.01
C ARG A 73 -4.41 28.50 -3.59
N THR A 74 -4.37 29.38 -4.58
CA THR A 74 -4.60 30.82 -4.52
C THR A 74 -5.62 31.17 -3.44
N THR A 75 -5.25 32.03 -2.47
CA THR A 75 -6.01 33.23 -2.06
C THR A 75 -5.08 34.11 -1.23
#